data_AF-B4P9F0-F1
#
_entry.id   AF-B4P9F0-F1
#
_cell.length_a   1.000
_cell.length_b   1.000
_cell.length_c   1.000
_cell.angle_alpha   90.00
_cell.angle_beta   90.00
_cell.angle_gamma   90.00
#
_symmetry.space_group_name_H-M   'P 1'
#
loop_
_entity.id
_entity.type
_entity.pdbx_description
1 polymer ?
#
loop_
_entity_poly.entity_id
_entity_poly.type
_entity_poly.pdbx_seq_one_letter_code
_entity_poly.pdbx_strand_id
1 'polypeptide(L)'
;MEMRDRLHRLTNHSSITSHATVSNSVAKFAILNLDRSDGLENSVTKILVTIEEMFCSFFEEHQKELELQRMAAKTLNQLTQRYRINTQVDLSCTCPQIYEIESDDAIINKYYIYYQVIACSNKNQSWAIHNMRPYVLLFRRECAKLDMSSDSPFIMGNTFHKPIKFFMELVEELFAYFYSGHVQFDCAAQMLDPLDLNSIEHYQKLLAPNEDFANYFKYNMSYCKCLRMPARCPAYEYPQVTEDHTLPFIIQAKKKRCARRREKMAEPETNLLDRKKSMVRLQRPSETSALETGQATDWDNRDNRESTGRELKRSISVHQRRSQKSIISITKEVYQDPFSNNRHELTLKDSVLRWSVNPQILNSGVS
;
A
#
# COMPACT_ATOMS: atom_id res chain seq x y z
N MET A 1 25.50 29.81 15.18
CA MET A 1 24.20 29.67 15.88
C MET A 1 22.99 30.13 15.04
N GLU A 2 23.17 30.82 13.90
CA GLU A 2 22.05 31.37 13.09
C GLU A 2 21.45 30.42 12.03
N MET A 3 22.14 29.34 11.64
CA MET A 3 21.64 28.44 10.58
C MET A 3 20.52 27.50 11.08
N ARG A 4 20.52 27.19 12.38
CA ARG A 4 19.52 26.34 13.05
C ARG A 4 18.17 27.07 13.21
N ASP A 5 18.22 28.38 13.49
CA ASP A 5 17.04 29.23 13.59
C ASP A 5 16.39 29.53 12.23
N ARG A 6 17.19 29.59 11.15
CA ARG A 6 16.66 29.73 9.79
C ARG A 6 15.94 28.47 9.29
N LEU A 7 16.36 27.28 9.74
CA LEU A 7 15.66 26.03 9.43
C LEU A 7 14.33 25.92 10.16
N HIS A 8 14.27 26.39 11.43
CA HIS A 8 13.04 26.41 12.22
C HIS A 8 11.98 27.42 11.73
N ARG A 9 12.39 28.50 11.05
CA ARG A 9 11.44 29.48 10.46
C ARG A 9 10.86 29.03 9.11
N LEU A 10 11.53 28.12 8.39
CA LEU A 10 11.03 27.60 7.11
C LEU A 10 10.03 26.45 7.26
N THR A 11 9.97 25.79 8.42
CA THR A 11 9.00 24.72 8.70
C THR A 11 7.64 25.22 9.18
N ASN A 12 7.50 26.50 9.54
CA ASN A 12 6.27 27.03 10.15
C ASN A 12 5.42 27.97 9.27
N HIS A 13 5.76 28.13 7.98
CA HIS A 13 5.00 29.01 7.06
C HIS A 13 4.65 28.36 5.71
N SER A 14 4.10 27.13 5.72
CA SER A 14 3.26 26.68 4.59
C SER A 14 1.79 26.93 4.92
N SER A 15 1.36 28.14 4.60
CA SER A 15 -0.03 28.56 4.53
C SER A 15 -0.83 27.66 3.58
N ILE A 16 -1.68 26.83 4.17
CA ILE A 16 -3.14 26.78 3.96
C ILE A 16 -3.59 27.48 2.67
N THR A 17 -3.58 26.74 1.55
CA THR A 17 -4.57 26.89 0.49
C THR A 17 -5.47 25.67 0.55
N SER A 18 -6.59 25.87 1.23
CA SER A 18 -7.68 24.93 1.43
C SER A 18 -8.40 24.61 0.12
N HIS A 19 -7.86 23.68 -0.66
CA HIS A 19 -8.71 22.73 -1.36
C HIS A 19 -9.06 21.65 -0.34
N ALA A 20 -10.20 21.81 0.34
CA ALA A 20 -10.80 20.74 1.12
C ALA A 20 -11.29 19.66 0.15
N THR A 21 -10.36 18.86 -0.36
CA THR A 21 -10.71 17.54 -0.88
C THR A 21 -11.23 16.78 0.33
N VAL A 22 -12.53 16.52 0.34
CA VAL A 22 -13.14 15.61 1.32
C VAL A 22 -12.31 14.33 1.24
N SER A 23 -11.56 14.03 2.31
CA SER A 23 -10.75 12.82 2.31
C SER A 23 -11.68 11.62 2.09
N ASN A 24 -11.20 10.59 1.40
CA ASN A 24 -12.00 9.42 1.10
C ASN A 24 -12.64 8.82 2.39
N SER A 25 -11.96 8.95 3.54
CA SER A 25 -12.52 8.62 4.86
C SER A 25 -13.73 9.48 5.24
N VAL A 26 -13.67 10.80 5.06
CA VAL A 26 -14.81 11.72 5.33
C VAL A 26 -15.95 11.49 4.35
N ALA A 27 -15.66 11.17 3.08
CA ALA A 27 -16.68 10.82 2.09
C ALA A 27 -17.40 9.51 2.44
N LYS A 28 -16.64 8.45 2.78
CA LYS A 28 -17.20 7.19 3.29
C LYS A 28 -18.01 7.41 4.57
N PHE A 29 -17.53 8.25 5.48
CA PHE A 29 -18.23 8.60 6.71
C PHE A 29 -19.56 9.32 6.44
N ALA A 30 -19.60 10.25 5.49
CA ALA A 30 -20.83 10.93 5.09
C ALA A 30 -21.84 9.96 4.44
N ILE A 31 -21.36 9.04 3.59
CA ILE A 31 -22.21 8.02 2.94
C ILE A 31 -22.85 7.08 3.97
N LEU A 32 -22.11 6.64 5.00
CA LEU A 32 -22.67 5.83 6.08
C LEU A 32 -23.79 6.53 6.86
N ASN A 33 -23.80 7.87 6.90
CA ASN A 33 -24.80 8.66 7.63
C ASN A 33 -26.07 9.01 6.82
N LEU A 34 -26.06 8.83 5.49
CA LEU A 34 -27.19 9.20 4.62
C LEU A 34 -28.29 8.13 4.55
N ASP A 35 -27.99 6.88 4.92
CA ASP A 35 -28.88 5.72 4.74
C ASP A 35 -29.67 5.38 6.04
N ARG A 36 -30.30 6.40 6.63
CA ARG A 36 -30.95 6.36 7.96
C ARG A 36 -32.35 5.71 7.99
N SER A 37 -32.86 5.18 6.87
CA SER A 37 -34.16 4.48 6.86
C SER A 37 -34.10 3.04 7.35
N ASP A 38 -32.90 2.49 7.55
CA ASP A 38 -32.71 1.12 8.03
C ASP A 38 -32.67 1.07 9.56
N GLY A 39 -33.15 -0.03 10.14
CA GLY A 39 -33.16 -0.25 11.60
C GLY A 39 -31.77 -0.11 12.25
N LEU A 40 -31.73 0.19 13.55
CA LEU A 40 -30.50 0.45 14.30
C LEU A 40 -29.46 -0.69 14.18
N GLU A 41 -29.91 -1.95 14.25
CA GLU A 41 -29.04 -3.13 14.07
C GLU A 41 -28.37 -3.17 12.69
N ASN A 42 -29.09 -2.77 11.63
CA ASN A 42 -28.53 -2.67 10.28
C ASN A 42 -27.48 -1.55 10.19
N SER A 43 -27.73 -0.41 10.85
CA SER A 43 -26.75 0.68 10.92
C SER A 43 -25.45 0.24 11.60
N VAL A 44 -25.57 -0.42 12.77
CA VAL A 44 -24.42 -0.98 13.48
C VAL A 44 -23.69 -2.03 12.63
N THR A 45 -24.44 -2.90 11.94
CA THR A 45 -23.86 -3.91 11.03
C THR A 45 -23.06 -3.28 9.89
N LYS A 46 -23.59 -2.23 9.24
CA LYS A 46 -22.86 -1.49 8.17
C LYS A 46 -21.55 -0.90 8.68
N ILE A 47 -21.58 -0.34 9.89
CA ILE A 47 -20.37 0.24 10.52
C ILE A 47 -19.38 -0.88 10.86
N LEU A 48 -19.84 -1.99 11.42
CA LEU A 48 -18.98 -3.12 11.77
C LEU A 48 -18.28 -3.71 10.53
N VAL A 49 -18.98 -3.87 9.42
CA VAL A 49 -18.38 -4.30 8.14
C VAL A 49 -17.32 -3.30 7.67
N THR A 50 -17.60 -2.00 7.77
CA THR A 50 -16.61 -0.97 7.41
C THR A 50 -15.37 -1.06 8.31
N ILE A 51 -15.55 -1.30 9.61
CA ILE A 51 -14.45 -1.46 10.56
C ILE A 51 -13.65 -2.74 10.27
N GLU A 52 -14.30 -3.85 9.94
CA GLU A 52 -13.65 -5.09 9.50
C GLU A 52 -12.73 -4.82 8.30
N GLU A 53 -13.23 -4.16 7.26
CA GLU A 53 -12.44 -3.82 6.06
C GLU A 53 -11.26 -2.93 6.40
N MET A 54 -11.47 -1.93 7.26
CA MET A 54 -10.42 -1.01 7.69
C MET A 54 -9.32 -1.71 8.49
N PHE A 55 -9.68 -2.53 9.48
CA PHE A 55 -8.68 -3.28 10.25
C PHE A 55 -7.95 -4.29 9.38
N CYS A 56 -8.63 -4.98 8.46
CA CYS A 56 -7.96 -5.91 7.54
C CYS A 56 -6.93 -5.18 6.67
N SER A 57 -7.33 -4.08 6.03
CA SER A 57 -6.42 -3.25 5.21
C SER A 57 -5.26 -2.71 6.04
N PHE A 58 -5.56 -2.21 7.25
CA PHE A 58 -4.55 -1.71 8.16
C PHE A 58 -3.57 -2.80 8.58
N PHE A 59 -4.05 -4.00 8.90
CA PHE A 59 -3.20 -5.10 9.33
C PHE A 59 -2.22 -5.54 8.23
N GLU A 60 -2.67 -5.59 6.98
CA GLU A 60 -1.80 -5.88 5.83
C GLU A 60 -0.73 -4.80 5.63
N GLU A 61 -1.10 -3.52 5.74
CA GLU A 61 -0.15 -2.40 5.66
C GLU A 61 0.83 -2.41 6.84
N HIS A 62 0.33 -2.66 8.04
CA HIS A 62 1.13 -2.76 9.26
C HIS A 62 2.18 -3.86 9.16
N GLN A 63 1.83 -5.04 8.63
CA GLN A 63 2.79 -6.12 8.40
C GLN A 63 3.92 -5.72 7.44
N LYS A 64 3.59 -4.99 6.35
CA LYS A 64 4.60 -4.48 5.41
C LYS A 64 5.52 -3.46 6.07
N GLU A 65 4.96 -2.57 6.87
CA GLU A 65 5.74 -1.58 7.63
C GLU A 65 6.65 -2.24 8.67
N LEU A 66 6.18 -3.26 9.39
CA LEU A 66 7.04 -4.03 10.32
C LEU A 66 8.18 -4.75 9.59
N GLU A 67 7.92 -5.33 8.42
CA GLU A 67 8.97 -5.98 7.62
C GLU A 67 10.03 -4.96 7.16
N LEU A 68 9.60 -3.78 6.73
CA LEU A 68 10.49 -2.67 6.40
C LEU A 68 11.38 -2.28 7.59
N GLN A 69 10.78 -2.15 8.78
CA GLN A 69 11.50 -1.85 10.01
C GLN A 69 12.50 -2.96 10.38
N ARG A 70 12.16 -4.24 10.18
CA ARG A 70 13.09 -5.37 10.42
C ARG A 70 14.32 -5.30 9.53
N MET A 71 14.13 -5.06 8.23
CA MET A 71 15.24 -4.93 7.28
C MET A 71 16.14 -3.75 7.64
N ALA A 72 15.55 -2.60 8.00
CA ALA A 72 16.29 -1.44 8.46
C ALA A 72 17.06 -1.73 9.76
N ALA A 73 16.42 -2.30 10.77
CA ALA A 73 17.03 -2.65 12.05
C ALA A 73 18.17 -3.67 11.91
N LYS A 74 18.03 -4.66 11.02
CA LYS A 74 19.11 -5.59 10.67
C LYS A 74 20.32 -4.86 10.10
N THR A 75 20.09 -3.88 9.25
CA THR A 75 21.17 -3.08 8.66
C THR A 75 21.81 -2.15 9.69
N LEU A 76 21.02 -1.50 10.55
CA LEU A 76 21.52 -0.69 11.67
C LEU A 76 22.42 -1.51 12.60
N ASN A 77 22.01 -2.74 12.95
CA ASN A 77 22.83 -3.64 13.77
C ASN A 77 24.21 -3.88 13.14
N GLN A 78 24.26 -4.19 11.84
CA GLN A 78 25.52 -4.38 11.12
C GLN A 78 26.39 -3.11 11.09
N LEU A 79 25.78 -1.94 10.90
CA LEU A 79 26.49 -0.66 10.90
C LEU A 79 27.06 -0.33 12.29
N THR A 80 26.29 -0.55 13.36
CA THR A 80 26.74 -0.37 14.75
C THR A 80 27.88 -1.32 15.10
N GLN A 81 27.80 -2.59 14.68
CA GLN A 81 28.91 -3.53 14.88
C GLN A 81 30.19 -3.07 14.16
N ARG A 82 30.09 -2.63 12.89
CA ARG A 82 31.23 -2.08 12.15
C ARG A 82 31.79 -0.82 12.80
N TYR A 83 30.92 0.09 13.23
CA TYR A 83 31.33 1.32 13.90
C TYR A 83 32.10 1.02 15.19
N ARG A 84 31.61 0.06 16.00
CA ARG A 84 32.32 -0.41 17.20
C ARG A 84 33.68 -1.02 16.86
N ILE A 85 33.79 -1.83 15.81
CA ILE A 85 35.08 -2.38 15.37
C ILE A 85 36.03 -1.24 14.96
N ASN A 86 35.58 -0.31 14.10
CA ASN A 86 36.41 0.81 13.65
C ASN A 86 36.91 1.70 14.79
N THR A 87 36.07 1.93 15.81
CA THR A 87 36.41 2.79 16.96
C THR A 87 37.18 2.08 18.07
N GLN A 88 37.05 0.75 18.19
CA GLN A 88 37.72 -0.06 19.24
C GLN A 88 38.98 -0.78 18.74
N VAL A 89 39.20 -0.92 17.43
CA VAL A 89 40.47 -1.41 16.91
C VAL A 89 41.52 -0.33 17.15
N ASP A 90 42.32 -0.60 18.16
CA ASP A 90 43.41 0.22 18.63
C ASP A 90 44.32 0.62 17.45
N LEU A 91 44.64 1.92 17.34
CA LEU A 91 45.58 2.46 16.33
C LEU A 91 46.99 1.83 16.41
N SER A 92 47.23 1.03 17.45
CA SER A 92 48.44 0.27 17.74
C SER A 92 48.50 -1.11 17.06
N CYS A 93 47.38 -1.61 16.50
CA CYS A 93 47.31 -2.97 15.94
C CYS A 93 47.90 -3.04 14.53
N THR A 94 49.07 -3.67 14.39
CA THR A 94 49.77 -3.99 13.13
C THR A 94 49.09 -5.06 12.25
N CYS A 95 47.78 -5.29 12.39
CA CYS A 95 47.08 -6.21 11.49
C CYS A 95 46.95 -5.58 10.10
N PRO A 96 47.28 -6.31 9.02
CA PRO A 96 47.21 -5.76 7.68
C PRO A 96 45.76 -5.38 7.34
N GLN A 97 45.59 -4.10 6.99
CA GLN A 97 44.36 -3.47 6.54
C GLN A 97 43.88 -4.14 5.24
N ILE A 98 43.20 -5.27 5.33
CA ILE A 98 42.59 -5.96 4.17
C ILE A 98 41.17 -5.44 3.90
N TYR A 99 40.58 -4.67 4.82
CA TYR A 99 39.30 -4.03 4.61
C TYR A 99 39.50 -2.58 4.20
N GLU A 100 38.87 -2.17 3.10
CA GLU A 100 38.65 -0.76 2.76
C GLU A 100 37.84 -0.15 3.93
N ILE A 101 38.53 0.49 4.86
CA ILE A 101 37.92 1.02 6.09
C ILE A 101 37.02 2.17 5.68
N GLU A 102 35.72 1.93 5.70
CA GLU A 102 34.73 2.97 5.55
C GLU A 102 34.91 4.00 6.68
N SER A 103 34.90 5.30 6.33
CA SER A 103 35.05 6.35 7.34
C SER A 103 33.88 6.38 8.31
N ASP A 104 34.13 6.81 9.55
CA ASP A 104 33.10 6.96 10.59
C ASP A 104 31.91 7.80 10.11
N ASP A 105 32.20 8.91 9.43
CA ASP A 105 31.16 9.77 8.84
C ASP A 105 30.30 9.03 7.81
N ALA A 106 30.88 8.14 7.01
CA ALA A 106 30.13 7.37 6.02
C ALA A 106 29.22 6.33 6.69
N ILE A 107 29.70 5.66 7.74
CA ILE A 107 28.90 4.72 8.55
C ILE A 107 27.75 5.46 9.25
N ILE A 108 28.02 6.60 9.89
CA ILE A 108 27.01 7.42 10.56
C ILE A 108 25.97 7.92 9.57
N ASN A 109 26.39 8.40 8.39
CA ASN A 109 25.44 8.83 7.35
C ASN A 109 24.56 7.68 6.87
N LYS A 110 25.11 6.48 6.65
CA LYS A 110 24.32 5.28 6.32
C LYS A 110 23.35 4.93 7.43
N TYR A 111 23.78 5.00 8.70
CA TYR A 111 22.93 4.75 9.85
C TYR A 111 21.70 5.68 9.83
N TYR A 112 21.91 6.98 9.65
CA TYR A 112 20.80 7.95 9.59
C TYR A 112 19.80 7.67 8.46
N ILE A 113 20.26 7.15 7.31
CA ILE A 113 19.35 6.78 6.22
C ILE A 113 18.39 5.67 6.66
N TYR A 114 18.90 4.59 7.28
CA TYR A 114 18.06 3.48 7.74
C TYR A 114 17.21 3.85 8.96
N TYR A 115 17.72 4.72 9.84
CA TYR A 115 16.93 5.30 10.92
C TYR A 115 15.73 6.09 10.36
N GLN A 116 15.93 6.87 9.29
CA GLN A 116 14.83 7.61 8.65
C GLN A 116 13.77 6.67 8.05
N VAL A 117 14.16 5.49 7.56
CA VAL A 117 13.21 4.46 7.10
C VAL A 117 12.30 4.03 8.26
N ILE A 118 12.86 3.75 9.43
CA ILE A 118 12.10 3.40 10.64
C ILE A 118 11.19 4.56 11.07
N ALA A 119 11.73 5.79 11.17
CA ALA A 119 10.95 6.95 11.58
C ALA A 119 9.78 7.26 10.63
N CYS A 120 9.99 7.12 9.32
CA CYS A 120 8.91 7.29 8.34
C CYS A 120 7.85 6.19 8.47
N SER A 121 8.27 4.94 8.69
CA SER A 121 7.38 3.80 8.92
C SER A 121 6.49 4.01 10.15
N ASN A 122 7.07 4.41 11.29
CA ASN A 122 6.33 4.73 12.50
C ASN A 122 5.30 5.86 12.28
N LYS A 123 5.68 6.90 11.52
CA LYS A 123 4.77 7.99 11.16
C LYS A 123 3.60 7.51 10.30
N ASN A 124 3.83 6.62 9.34
CA ASN A 124 2.78 6.03 8.52
C ASN A 124 1.81 5.21 9.38
N GLN A 125 2.33 4.37 10.27
CA GLN A 125 1.52 3.57 11.19
C GLN A 125 0.68 4.46 12.11
N SER A 126 1.28 5.51 12.70
CA SER A 126 0.58 6.49 13.53
C SER A 126 -0.57 7.14 12.77
N TRP A 127 -0.32 7.62 11.55
CA TRP A 127 -1.35 8.24 10.71
C TRP A 127 -2.49 7.27 10.41
N ALA A 128 -2.18 6.02 10.06
CA ALA A 128 -3.17 5.00 9.76
C ALA A 128 -4.03 4.65 11.00
N ILE A 129 -3.43 4.51 12.18
CA ILE A 129 -4.18 4.27 13.43
C ILE A 129 -5.08 5.46 13.77
N HIS A 130 -4.58 6.69 13.63
CA HIS A 130 -5.37 7.89 13.87
C HIS A 130 -6.58 7.99 12.93
N ASN A 131 -6.44 7.52 11.69
CA ASN A 131 -7.55 7.47 10.73
C ASN A 131 -8.63 6.43 11.09
N MET A 132 -8.31 5.39 11.86
CA MET A 132 -9.29 4.41 12.33
C MET A 132 -10.13 4.92 13.50
N ARG A 133 -9.57 5.81 14.33
CA ARG A 133 -10.20 6.29 15.58
C ARG A 133 -11.63 6.82 15.40
N PRO A 134 -11.97 7.64 14.38
CA PRO A 134 -13.34 8.13 14.21
C PRO A 134 -14.37 7.01 14.00
N TYR A 135 -13.98 5.92 13.33
CA TYR A 135 -14.86 4.79 13.06
C TYR A 135 -15.11 3.97 14.32
N VAL A 136 -14.06 3.72 15.12
CA VAL A 136 -14.18 3.08 16.43
C VAL A 136 -15.14 3.87 17.34
N LEU A 137 -14.99 5.19 17.38
CA LEU A 137 -15.87 6.06 18.16
C LEU A 137 -17.31 6.09 17.63
N LEU A 138 -17.49 6.07 16.30
CA LEU A 138 -18.81 5.98 15.68
C LEU A 138 -19.50 4.65 16.05
N PHE A 139 -18.79 3.54 15.93
CA PHE A 139 -19.30 2.21 16.28
C PHE A 139 -19.73 2.16 17.74
N ARG A 140 -18.88 2.62 18.66
CA ARG A 140 -19.23 2.71 20.07
C ARG A 140 -20.49 3.53 20.31
N ARG A 141 -20.65 4.67 19.62
CA ARG A 141 -21.82 5.53 19.74
C ARG A 141 -23.10 4.85 19.25
N GLU A 142 -23.04 4.14 18.13
CA GLU A 142 -24.22 3.43 17.60
C GLU A 142 -24.56 2.20 18.44
N CYS A 143 -23.57 1.43 18.89
CA CYS A 143 -23.78 0.32 19.82
C CYS A 143 -24.41 0.76 21.14
N ALA A 144 -24.05 1.95 21.66
CA ALA A 144 -24.64 2.48 22.89
C ALA A 144 -26.15 2.78 22.80
N LYS A 145 -26.72 2.84 21.59
CA LYS A 145 -28.16 3.01 21.36
C LYS A 145 -28.91 1.68 21.34
N LEU A 146 -28.20 0.55 21.23
CA LEU A 146 -28.82 -0.77 21.18
C LEU A 146 -29.42 -1.11 22.54
N ASP A 147 -30.59 -1.75 22.51
CA ASP A 147 -31.13 -2.38 23.70
C ASP A 147 -30.46 -3.74 23.91
N MET A 148 -29.47 -3.74 24.80
CA MET A 148 -28.71 -4.94 25.16
C MET A 148 -29.53 -5.97 25.95
N SER A 149 -30.75 -5.62 26.37
CA SER A 149 -31.68 -6.55 27.01
C SER A 149 -32.60 -7.28 26.02
N SER A 150 -32.56 -6.92 24.74
CA SER A 150 -33.40 -7.57 23.74
C SER A 150 -32.92 -8.98 23.37
N ASP A 151 -33.86 -9.91 23.24
CA ASP A 151 -33.62 -11.30 22.82
C ASP A 151 -33.44 -11.42 21.30
N SER A 152 -32.76 -10.47 20.68
CA SER A 152 -32.49 -10.52 19.24
C SER A 152 -31.26 -11.42 18.96
N PRO A 153 -31.25 -12.17 17.84
CA PRO A 153 -30.07 -12.94 17.43
C PRO A 153 -28.81 -12.07 17.22
N PHE A 154 -28.98 -10.76 17.01
CA PHE A 154 -27.89 -9.80 16.89
C PHE A 154 -27.28 -9.47 18.26
N ILE A 155 -28.10 -9.30 19.29
CA ILE A 155 -27.64 -9.03 20.66
C ILE A 155 -27.05 -10.29 21.30
N MET A 156 -27.80 -11.39 21.30
CA MET A 156 -27.46 -12.63 22.00
C MET A 156 -26.52 -13.55 21.20
N GLY A 157 -26.42 -13.33 19.89
CA GLY A 157 -25.78 -14.27 18.97
C GLY A 157 -26.69 -15.46 18.66
N ASN A 158 -26.17 -16.37 17.84
CA ASN A 158 -26.82 -17.66 17.56
C ASN A 158 -25.76 -18.71 17.17
N THR A 159 -26.18 -19.89 16.71
CA THR A 159 -25.27 -20.99 16.33
C THR A 159 -24.23 -20.62 15.27
N PHE A 160 -24.46 -19.55 14.50
CA PHE A 160 -23.61 -19.10 13.40
C PHE A 160 -23.01 -17.71 13.64
N HIS A 161 -23.43 -16.99 14.69
CA HIS A 161 -23.11 -15.58 14.90
C HIS A 161 -22.66 -15.32 16.32
N LYS A 162 -21.52 -14.64 16.45
CA LYS A 162 -21.09 -14.10 17.73
C LYS A 162 -22.00 -12.93 18.13
N PRO A 163 -22.29 -12.77 19.43
CA PRO A 163 -23.10 -11.65 19.93
C PRO A 163 -22.43 -10.31 19.62
N ILE A 164 -23.21 -9.23 19.41
CA ILE A 164 -22.64 -7.89 19.14
C ILE A 164 -21.63 -7.44 20.21
N LYS A 165 -21.86 -7.84 21.47
CA LYS A 165 -20.97 -7.54 22.60
C LYS A 165 -19.54 -8.04 22.36
N PHE A 166 -19.37 -9.21 21.72
CA PHE A 166 -18.06 -9.73 21.36
C PHE A 166 -17.32 -8.76 20.42
N PHE A 167 -18.01 -8.19 19.43
CA PHE A 167 -17.40 -7.26 18.48
C PHE A 167 -17.11 -5.90 19.10
N MET A 168 -17.93 -5.45 20.06
CA MET A 168 -17.64 -4.24 20.84
C MET A 168 -16.30 -4.37 21.58
N GLU A 169 -16.11 -5.49 22.29
CA GLU A 169 -14.88 -5.78 23.01
C GLU A 169 -13.69 -5.94 22.05
N LEU A 170 -13.86 -6.74 20.99
CA LEU A 170 -12.80 -6.98 19.99
C LEU A 170 -12.31 -5.70 19.32
N VAL A 171 -13.22 -4.81 18.89
CA VAL A 171 -12.84 -3.55 18.22
C VAL A 171 -12.05 -2.64 19.16
N GLU A 172 -12.45 -2.54 20.43
CA GLU A 172 -11.72 -1.75 21.42
C GLU A 172 -10.34 -2.36 21.73
N GLU A 173 -10.27 -3.69 21.90
CA GLU A 173 -9.02 -4.42 22.14
C GLU A 173 -8.03 -4.29 20.97
N LEU A 174 -8.49 -4.48 19.73
CA LEU A 174 -7.66 -4.34 18.54
C LEU A 174 -7.13 -2.91 18.39
N PHE A 175 -7.98 -1.90 18.60
CA PHE A 175 -7.53 -0.52 18.54
C PHE A 175 -6.48 -0.23 19.62
N ALA A 176 -6.68 -0.69 20.85
CA ALA A 176 -5.72 -0.54 21.94
C ALA A 176 -4.40 -1.28 21.68
N TYR A 177 -4.48 -2.50 21.12
CA TYR A 177 -3.31 -3.28 20.74
C TYR A 177 -2.44 -2.54 19.72
N PHE A 178 -3.02 -2.10 18.60
CA PHE A 178 -2.25 -1.37 17.58
C PHE A 178 -1.78 0.00 18.07
N TYR A 179 -2.62 0.70 18.85
CA TYR A 179 -2.24 1.97 19.44
C TYR A 179 -1.06 1.82 20.43
N SER A 180 -1.09 0.85 21.33
CA SER A 180 0.05 0.62 22.23
C SER A 180 1.30 0.19 21.46
N GLY A 181 1.15 -0.69 20.46
CA GLY A 181 2.25 -1.14 19.61
C GLY A 181 2.98 0.02 18.91
N HIS A 182 2.27 0.93 18.23
CA HIS A 182 2.94 2.04 17.55
C HIS A 182 3.66 2.99 18.51
N VAL A 183 3.12 3.22 19.72
CA VAL A 183 3.80 4.03 20.74
C VAL A 183 5.09 3.35 21.19
N GLN A 184 5.05 2.03 21.42
CA GLN A 184 6.25 1.27 21.79
C GLN A 184 7.32 1.34 20.70
N PHE A 185 6.94 1.17 19.43
CA PHE A 185 7.88 1.28 18.31
C PHE A 185 8.46 2.69 18.16
N ASP A 186 7.66 3.74 18.36
CA ASP A 186 8.12 5.12 18.29
C ASP A 186 9.12 5.44 19.42
N CYS A 187 8.78 5.07 20.66
CA CYS A 187 9.69 5.25 21.80
C CYS A 187 10.99 4.46 21.64
N ALA A 188 10.91 3.18 21.26
CA ALA A 188 12.10 2.36 21.08
C ALA A 188 12.98 2.85 19.92
N ALA A 189 12.38 3.34 18.83
CA ALA A 189 13.11 3.95 17.73
C ALA A 189 13.88 5.21 18.18
N GLN A 190 13.29 6.07 19.02
CA GLN A 190 13.97 7.25 19.55
C GLN A 190 15.20 6.94 20.42
N MET A 191 15.32 5.71 20.93
CA MET A 191 16.47 5.26 21.72
C MET A 191 17.59 4.62 20.87
N LEU A 192 17.41 4.51 19.55
CA LEU A 192 18.41 3.89 18.68
C LEU A 192 19.65 4.78 18.55
N ASP A 193 20.79 4.29 19.06
CA ASP A 193 22.09 4.98 18.99
C ASP A 193 23.11 4.14 18.19
N PRO A 194 23.85 4.73 17.23
CA PRO A 194 24.97 4.07 16.55
C PRO A 194 26.01 3.41 17.47
N LEU A 195 26.14 3.89 18.72
CA LEU A 195 27.06 3.36 19.73
C LEU A 195 26.44 2.29 20.63
N ASP A 196 25.11 2.19 20.70
CA ASP A 196 24.43 1.28 21.62
C ASP A 196 23.82 0.07 20.91
N LEU A 197 24.55 -1.04 20.93
CA LEU A 197 24.09 -2.31 20.39
C LEU A 197 22.84 -2.84 21.12
N ASN A 198 22.70 -2.56 22.42
CA ASN A 198 21.59 -3.07 23.22
C ASN A 198 20.27 -2.43 22.80
N SER A 199 20.27 -1.13 22.47
CA SER A 199 19.09 -0.43 21.93
C SER A 199 18.57 -1.09 20.65
N ILE A 200 19.47 -1.49 19.75
CA ILE A 200 19.11 -2.12 18.48
C ILE A 200 18.61 -3.54 18.71
N GLU A 201 19.25 -4.32 19.57
CA GLU A 201 18.79 -5.68 19.91
C GLU A 201 17.42 -5.65 20.57
N HIS A 202 17.18 -4.70 21.47
CA HIS A 202 15.87 -4.49 22.07
C HIS A 202 14.80 -4.17 21.01
N TYR A 203 15.11 -3.25 20.09
CA TYR A 203 14.20 -2.91 19.00
C TYR A 203 13.93 -4.09 18.06
N GLN A 204 14.95 -4.89 17.73
CA GLN A 204 14.78 -6.13 16.94
C GLN A 204 13.87 -7.14 17.63
N LYS A 205 13.96 -7.29 18.96
CA LYS A 205 13.07 -8.16 19.74
C LYS A 205 11.61 -7.68 19.68
N LEU A 206 11.39 -6.37 19.72
CA LEU A 206 10.03 -5.80 19.58
C LEU A 206 9.44 -6.06 18.19
N LEU A 207 10.26 -6.08 17.14
CA LEU A 207 9.82 -6.33 15.76
C LEU A 207 9.57 -7.81 15.44
N ALA A 208 9.87 -8.73 16.35
CA ALA A 208 9.73 -10.16 16.11
C ALA A 208 8.30 -10.51 15.66
N PRO A 209 8.14 -11.35 14.62
CA PRO A 209 6.81 -11.73 14.14
C PRO A 209 6.04 -12.48 15.23
N ASN A 210 4.75 -12.17 15.34
CA ASN A 210 3.81 -12.87 16.21
C ASN A 210 2.76 -13.57 15.34
N GLU A 211 3.01 -14.84 15.02
CA GLU A 211 2.13 -15.65 14.17
C GLU A 211 0.79 -15.96 14.85
N ASP A 212 0.81 -16.14 16.16
CA ASP A 212 -0.40 -16.39 16.97
C ASP A 212 -1.38 -15.22 16.86
N PHE A 213 -0.88 -13.99 16.91
CA PHE A 213 -1.70 -12.79 16.70
C PHE A 213 -2.28 -12.75 15.29
N ALA A 214 -1.48 -13.03 14.26
CA ALA A 214 -1.96 -12.97 12.88
C ALA A 214 -3.10 -13.95 12.62
N ASN A 215 -3.01 -15.15 13.20
CA ASN A 215 -4.08 -16.13 13.16
C ASN A 215 -5.30 -15.64 13.94
N TYR A 216 -5.11 -15.24 15.21
CA TYR A 216 -6.18 -14.70 16.05
C TYR A 216 -6.96 -13.58 15.35
N PHE A 217 -6.25 -12.62 14.76
CA PHE A 217 -6.83 -11.50 14.05
C PHE A 217 -7.72 -11.97 12.89
N LYS A 218 -7.19 -12.83 12.02
CA LYS A 218 -7.93 -13.36 10.86
C LYS A 218 -9.19 -14.13 11.25
N TYR A 219 -9.13 -14.95 12.31
CA TYR A 219 -10.26 -15.75 12.75
C TYR A 219 -11.34 -14.95 13.49
N ASN A 220 -10.94 -13.92 14.23
CA ASN A 220 -11.87 -13.19 15.09
C ASN A 220 -12.49 -11.96 14.43
N MET A 221 -11.77 -11.34 13.49
CA MET A 221 -12.26 -10.13 12.83
C MET A 221 -13.29 -10.41 11.73
N SER A 222 -13.36 -11.65 11.22
CA SER A 222 -14.34 -12.00 10.19
C SER A 222 -15.77 -11.99 10.73
N TYR A 223 -16.56 -11.01 10.33
CA TYR A 223 -18.00 -11.00 10.59
C TYR A 223 -18.73 -11.94 9.62
N CYS A 224 -19.89 -12.51 9.99
CA CYS A 224 -20.58 -13.45 9.09
C CYS A 224 -20.87 -12.78 7.75
N LYS A 225 -20.38 -13.39 6.67
CA LYS A 225 -20.65 -12.96 5.30
C LYS A 225 -22.15 -12.99 4.98
N CYS A 226 -22.92 -13.82 5.69
CA CYS A 226 -24.35 -13.99 5.52
C CYS A 226 -25.19 -12.80 6.03
N LEU A 227 -24.65 -11.99 6.95
CA LEU A 227 -25.29 -10.76 7.44
C LEU A 227 -24.80 -9.52 6.69
N ARG A 228 -23.92 -9.68 5.69
CA ARG A 228 -23.56 -8.59 4.81
C ARG A 228 -24.76 -8.30 3.92
N MET A 229 -25.09 -7.02 3.78
CA MET A 229 -26.08 -6.63 2.77
C MET A 229 -25.63 -7.18 1.42
N PRO A 230 -26.48 -7.93 0.71
CA PRO A 230 -26.17 -8.36 -0.64
C PRO A 230 -25.84 -7.12 -1.47
N ALA A 231 -24.86 -7.24 -2.37
CA ALA A 231 -24.53 -6.16 -3.29
C ALA A 231 -25.83 -5.70 -3.95
N ARG A 232 -26.11 -4.39 -3.89
CA ARG A 232 -27.28 -3.83 -4.59
C ARG A 232 -27.16 -4.30 -6.04
N CYS A 233 -28.23 -4.89 -6.58
CA CYS A 233 -28.27 -5.24 -7.99
C CYS A 233 -27.83 -4.00 -8.77
N PRO A 234 -26.94 -4.14 -9.78
CA PRO A 234 -26.56 -3.01 -10.60
C PRO A 234 -27.85 -2.33 -11.04
N ALA A 235 -27.91 -1.01 -10.87
CA ALA A 235 -29.05 -0.25 -11.33
C ALA A 235 -29.32 -0.71 -12.76
N TYR A 236 -30.55 -1.13 -13.04
CA TYR A 236 -30.94 -1.51 -14.38
C TYR A 236 -30.81 -0.23 -15.21
N GLU A 237 -29.63 -0.03 -15.78
CA GLU A 237 -29.42 0.93 -16.84
C GLU A 237 -30.29 0.39 -17.96
N TYR A 238 -31.42 1.07 -18.20
CA TYR A 238 -32.09 0.94 -19.48
C TYR A 238 -30.98 1.05 -20.51
N PRO A 239 -30.79 0.03 -21.39
CA PRO A 239 -29.86 0.17 -22.48
C PRO A 239 -30.19 1.50 -23.12
N GLN A 240 -29.30 2.48 -22.99
CA GLN A 240 -29.42 3.65 -23.82
C GLN A 240 -29.36 3.06 -25.21
N VAL A 241 -30.48 3.10 -25.92
CA VAL A 241 -30.50 2.79 -27.33
C VAL A 241 -29.65 3.89 -27.92
N THR A 242 -28.34 3.68 -27.92
CA THR A 242 -27.42 4.48 -28.69
C THR A 242 -27.91 4.24 -30.10
N GLU A 243 -28.62 5.22 -30.66
CA GLU A 243 -29.02 5.17 -32.05
C GLU A 243 -27.73 4.88 -32.82
N ASP A 244 -27.65 3.67 -33.37
CA ASP A 244 -26.48 3.27 -34.10
C ASP A 244 -26.49 4.09 -35.39
N HIS A 245 -25.83 5.25 -35.36
CA HIS A 245 -25.71 6.16 -36.48
C HIS A 245 -25.07 5.47 -37.69
N THR A 246 -24.46 4.28 -37.52
CA THR A 246 -23.93 3.47 -38.61
C THR A 246 -25.00 2.62 -39.33
N LEU A 247 -26.15 2.36 -38.69
CA LEU A 247 -27.23 1.52 -39.21
C LEU A 247 -27.77 2.00 -40.58
N PRO A 248 -28.01 3.31 -40.82
CA PRO A 248 -28.42 3.80 -42.13
C PRO A 248 -27.39 3.52 -43.22
N PHE A 249 -26.09 3.64 -42.90
CA PHE A 249 -25.00 3.38 -43.84
C PHE A 249 -24.88 1.88 -44.16
N ILE A 250 -25.05 1.01 -43.17
CA ILE A 250 -25.09 -0.45 -43.37
C ILE A 250 -26.27 -0.84 -44.27
N ILE A 251 -27.45 -0.28 -44.03
CA ILE A 251 -28.64 -0.51 -44.86
C ILE A 251 -28.40 -0.01 -46.29
N GLN A 252 -27.83 1.17 -46.46
CA GLN A 252 -27.52 1.74 -47.78
C GLN A 252 -26.47 0.90 -48.53
N ALA A 253 -25.43 0.42 -47.83
CA ALA A 253 -24.41 -0.45 -48.40
C ALA A 253 -25.00 -1.80 -48.84
N LYS A 254 -25.89 -2.39 -48.04
CA LYS A 254 -26.64 -3.61 -48.40
C LYS A 254 -27.51 -3.38 -49.65
N LYS A 255 -28.27 -2.28 -49.70
CA LYS A 255 -29.07 -1.91 -50.88
C LYS A 255 -28.21 -1.78 -52.14
N LYS A 256 -27.08 -1.06 -52.06
CA LYS A 256 -26.13 -0.93 -53.19
C LYS A 256 -25.52 -2.26 -53.63
N ARG A 257 -25.22 -3.17 -52.68
CA ARG A 257 -24.70 -4.50 -53.01
C ARG A 257 -25.75 -5.36 -53.72
N CYS A 258 -27.00 -5.31 -53.27
CA CYS A 258 -28.11 -6.00 -53.94
C CYS A 258 -28.40 -5.42 -55.33
N ALA A 259 -28.38 -4.10 -55.50
CA ALA A 259 -28.56 -3.45 -56.81
C ALA A 259 -27.49 -3.91 -57.81
N ARG A 260 -26.20 -3.86 -57.44
CA ARG A 260 -25.11 -4.36 -58.27
C ARG A 260 -25.24 -5.83 -58.64
N ARG A 261 -25.73 -6.67 -57.72
CA ARG A 261 -25.98 -8.08 -58.00
C ARG A 261 -27.13 -8.25 -59.00
N ARG A 262 -28.20 -7.47 -58.89
CA ARG A 262 -29.32 -7.50 -59.86
C ARG A 262 -28.88 -7.00 -61.24
N GLU A 263 -28.13 -5.91 -61.32
CA GLU A 263 -27.56 -5.40 -62.57
C GLU A 263 -26.67 -6.44 -63.25
N LYS A 264 -25.76 -7.07 -62.48
CA LYS A 264 -24.90 -8.15 -63.01
C LYS A 264 -25.69 -9.35 -63.54
N MET A 265 -26.84 -9.67 -62.95
CA MET A 265 -27.71 -10.75 -63.41
C MET A 265 -28.60 -10.33 -64.59
N ALA A 266 -28.81 -9.02 -64.78
CA ALA A 266 -29.58 -8.45 -65.88
C ALA A 266 -28.72 -8.10 -67.10
N GLU A 267 -27.38 -8.15 -66.99
CA GLU A 267 -26.47 -7.99 -68.12
C GLU A 267 -26.72 -9.11 -69.15
N PRO A 268 -27.06 -8.77 -70.42
CA PRO A 268 -27.22 -9.75 -71.48
C PRO A 268 -25.91 -10.52 -71.72
N GLU A 269 -26.00 -11.83 -71.98
CA GLU A 269 -24.84 -12.73 -72.15
C GLU A 269 -23.86 -12.30 -73.26
N THR A 270 -24.28 -11.42 -74.15
CA THR A 270 -23.46 -10.88 -75.24
C THR A 270 -22.26 -10.05 -74.76
N ASN A 271 -22.26 -9.53 -73.51
CA ASN A 271 -21.15 -8.75 -72.93
C ASN A 271 -20.15 -9.58 -72.08
N LEU A 272 -20.35 -10.90 -71.92
CA LEU A 272 -19.45 -11.75 -71.11
C LEU A 272 -18.10 -12.06 -71.78
N LEU A 273 -18.03 -11.96 -73.12
CA LEU A 273 -16.81 -12.28 -73.89
C LEU A 273 -15.73 -11.19 -73.79
N ASP A 274 -16.09 -9.92 -73.63
CA ASP A 274 -15.11 -8.84 -73.47
C ASP A 274 -14.56 -8.73 -72.04
N ARG A 275 -15.34 -9.13 -71.02
CA ARG A 275 -14.89 -9.09 -69.62
C ARG A 275 -13.82 -10.13 -69.28
N LYS A 276 -13.78 -11.27 -70.00
CA LYS A 276 -12.72 -12.29 -69.85
C LYS A 276 -11.35 -11.84 -70.39
N LYS A 277 -11.27 -10.85 -71.28
CA LYS A 277 -9.99 -10.31 -71.78
C LYS A 277 -9.34 -9.31 -70.82
N SER A 278 -10.12 -8.67 -69.95
CA SER A 278 -9.63 -7.62 -69.03
C SER A 278 -9.02 -8.17 -67.73
N MET A 279 -9.45 -9.34 -67.25
CA MET A 279 -8.98 -9.90 -65.97
C MET A 279 -7.62 -10.63 -66.03
N VAL A 280 -7.02 -10.82 -67.22
CA VAL A 280 -5.76 -11.56 -67.38
C VAL A 280 -4.51 -10.67 -67.17
N ARG A 281 -4.65 -9.35 -66.98
CA ARG A 281 -3.51 -8.41 -66.98
C ARG A 281 -2.98 -7.96 -65.62
N LEU A 282 -3.45 -8.53 -64.50
CA LEU A 282 -3.07 -8.11 -63.15
C LEU A 282 -2.59 -9.30 -62.28
N GLN A 283 -1.64 -10.06 -62.80
CA GLN A 283 -0.72 -10.85 -61.99
C GLN A 283 0.69 -10.73 -62.55
N ARG A 284 1.44 -9.73 -62.08
CA ARG A 284 2.90 -9.77 -62.09
C ARG A 284 3.39 -9.15 -60.77
N PRO A 285 3.93 -9.96 -59.84
CA PRO A 285 4.66 -9.46 -58.69
C PRO A 285 6.08 -9.06 -59.13
N SER A 286 6.49 -7.84 -58.81
CA SER A 286 7.89 -7.43 -58.91
C SER A 286 8.45 -7.33 -57.50
N GLU A 287 9.33 -8.27 -57.19
CA GLU A 287 10.31 -8.21 -56.12
C GLU A 287 11.33 -7.11 -56.46
N THR A 288 11.70 -6.28 -55.49
CA THR A 288 13.02 -5.64 -55.44
C THR A 288 13.42 -5.41 -53.99
N SER A 289 14.52 -6.06 -53.65
CA SER A 289 15.37 -5.92 -52.49
C SER A 289 16.20 -4.62 -52.52
N ALA A 290 16.83 -4.34 -51.38
CA ALA A 290 18.23 -3.92 -51.23
C ALA A 290 18.58 -2.45 -50.90
N LEU A 291 19.42 -2.36 -49.86
CA LEU A 291 20.51 -1.42 -49.55
C LEU A 291 20.16 0.06 -49.25
N GLU A 292 20.38 0.55 -48.03
CA GLU A 292 21.66 0.89 -47.34
C GLU A 292 22.26 2.26 -47.72
N THR A 293 22.73 2.92 -46.65
CA THR A 293 23.79 3.96 -46.55
C THR A 293 23.44 5.44 -46.75
N GLY A 294 23.72 6.22 -45.71
CA GLY A 294 24.71 7.30 -45.84
C GLY A 294 24.33 8.72 -45.37
N GLN A 295 25.07 9.18 -44.34
CA GLN A 295 25.59 10.56 -44.11
C GLN A 295 24.58 11.65 -43.69
N ALA A 296 24.68 12.21 -42.48
CA ALA A 296 25.69 13.13 -41.90
C ALA A 296 25.35 14.63 -42.12
N THR A 297 25.28 15.38 -41.01
CA THR A 297 25.53 16.83 -40.82
C THR A 297 25.11 17.12 -39.36
N ASP A 298 26.02 17.34 -38.41
CA ASP A 298 26.92 18.49 -38.20
C ASP A 298 26.16 19.80 -37.95
N TRP A 299 26.10 20.22 -36.67
CA TRP A 299 25.74 21.57 -36.21
C TRP A 299 26.34 21.83 -34.81
N ASP A 300 27.44 22.56 -34.82
CA ASP A 300 27.82 23.71 -33.98
C ASP A 300 27.55 23.75 -32.46
N ASN A 301 28.70 23.84 -31.77
CA ASN A 301 29.07 24.78 -30.70
C ASN A 301 28.04 25.82 -30.25
N ARG A 302 27.78 25.85 -28.93
CA ARG A 302 27.60 27.11 -28.21
C ARG A 302 28.10 27.02 -26.78
N ASP A 303 29.10 27.86 -26.50
CA ASP A 303 29.57 28.23 -25.17
C ASP A 303 28.44 28.76 -24.29
N ASN A 304 28.41 28.32 -23.03
CA ASN A 304 27.91 29.16 -21.94
C ASN A 304 28.51 28.74 -20.60
N ARG A 305 29.57 29.44 -20.20
CA ARG A 305 30.03 29.55 -18.80
C ARG A 305 29.22 30.64 -18.13
N GLU A 306 28.37 30.28 -17.17
CA GLU A 306 28.05 31.01 -15.93
C GLU A 306 26.79 30.40 -15.29
N SER A 307 26.94 29.61 -14.22
CA SER A 307 25.95 29.44 -13.11
C SER A 307 26.38 28.32 -12.15
N THR A 308 27.59 28.38 -11.59
CA THR A 308 27.97 27.55 -10.45
C THR A 308 27.36 28.14 -9.17
N GLY A 309 26.16 27.68 -8.83
CA GLY A 309 25.50 28.07 -7.57
C GLY A 309 24.08 27.55 -7.35
N ARG A 310 23.41 26.98 -8.36
CA ARG A 310 22.03 26.46 -8.24
C ARG A 310 21.87 24.98 -8.59
N GLU A 311 22.96 24.25 -8.81
CA GLU A 311 22.90 22.83 -9.20
C GLU A 311 22.96 21.83 -8.03
N LEU A 312 23.43 22.24 -6.84
CA LEU A 312 23.49 21.35 -5.67
C LEU A 312 22.12 21.09 -5.00
N LYS A 313 21.10 21.91 -5.30
CA LYS A 313 19.74 21.75 -4.73
C LYS A 313 18.82 20.92 -5.64
N ARG A 314 19.13 20.80 -6.94
CA ARG A 314 18.38 19.93 -7.86
C ARG A 314 18.88 18.49 -7.82
N SER A 315 20.15 18.25 -7.53
CA SER A 315 20.72 16.90 -7.37
C SER A 315 20.16 16.16 -6.14
N ILE A 316 19.88 16.85 -5.03
CA ILE A 316 19.25 16.24 -3.83
C ILE A 316 17.79 15.84 -4.10
N SER A 317 17.02 16.67 -4.81
CA SER A 317 15.63 16.37 -5.17
C SER A 317 15.50 15.21 -6.17
N VAL A 318 16.46 15.04 -7.08
CA VAL A 318 16.48 13.94 -8.04
C VAL A 318 16.97 12.65 -7.37
N HIS A 319 17.89 12.72 -6.40
CA HIS A 319 18.32 11.54 -5.64
C HIS A 319 17.22 10.99 -4.72
N GLN A 320 16.40 11.85 -4.12
CA GLN A 320 15.29 11.45 -3.26
C GLN A 320 14.15 10.77 -4.04
N ARG A 321 13.92 11.16 -5.31
CA ARG A 321 12.97 10.46 -6.22
C ARG A 321 13.54 9.18 -6.85
N ARG A 322 14.87 9.06 -6.99
CA ARG A 322 15.52 7.81 -7.43
C ARG A 322 15.58 6.76 -6.33
N SER A 323 15.73 7.17 -5.06
CA SER A 323 15.69 6.29 -3.89
C SER A 323 14.33 5.57 -3.73
N GLN A 324 13.21 6.28 -3.93
CA GLN A 324 11.88 5.67 -3.89
C GLN A 324 11.62 4.64 -5.00
N LYS A 325 12.29 4.74 -6.16
CA LYS A 325 12.19 3.73 -7.24
C LYS A 325 13.15 2.55 -7.06
N SER A 326 14.26 2.73 -6.33
CA SER A 326 15.25 1.68 -6.06
C SER A 326 14.82 0.72 -4.94
N ILE A 327 13.96 1.16 -4.02
CA ILE A 327 13.47 0.31 -2.91
C ILE A 327 12.46 -0.74 -3.42
N ILE A 328 11.83 -0.51 -4.58
CA ILE A 328 10.82 -1.42 -5.16
C ILE A 328 11.47 -2.59 -5.95
N SER A 329 12.76 -2.52 -6.30
CA SER A 329 13.41 -3.53 -7.16
C SER A 329 14.17 -4.65 -6.43
N ILE A 330 14.21 -4.67 -5.10
CA ILE A 330 15.03 -5.64 -4.33
C ILE A 330 14.25 -6.89 -3.88
N THR A 331 12.92 -6.90 -3.96
CA THR A 331 12.12 -8.02 -3.44
C THR A 331 11.50 -8.85 -4.56
N LYS A 332 12.30 -9.74 -5.15
CA LYS A 332 11.80 -10.91 -5.89
C LYS A 332 12.73 -12.11 -5.63
N GLU A 333 12.58 -12.72 -4.46
CA GLU A 333 12.91 -14.14 -4.29
C GLU A 333 11.81 -14.83 -3.50
N VAL A 334 11.41 -15.98 -4.03
CA VAL A 334 10.21 -16.77 -3.71
C VAL A 334 10.53 -17.70 -2.54
N TYR A 335 9.66 -17.75 -1.53
CA TYR A 335 9.72 -18.77 -0.49
C TYR A 335 8.38 -19.53 -0.43
N GLN A 336 8.45 -20.86 -0.45
CA GLN A 336 7.34 -21.80 -0.26
C GLN A 336 7.45 -22.41 1.13
N ASP A 337 6.32 -22.53 1.82
CA ASP A 337 6.20 -23.04 3.19
C ASP A 337 5.43 -24.37 3.23
N PRO A 338 5.98 -25.45 3.85
CA PRO A 338 5.27 -26.69 4.10
C PRO A 338 5.11 -27.01 5.61
N PHE A 339 3.85 -27.19 6.04
CA PHE A 339 3.35 -27.78 7.32
C PHE A 339 3.35 -26.86 8.56
N SER A 340 2.29 -26.61 9.36
CA SER A 340 1.05 -27.31 9.81
C SER A 340 1.09 -27.70 11.31
N ASN A 341 0.04 -27.26 12.03
CA ASN A 341 -0.63 -27.81 13.23
C ASN A 341 0.00 -27.69 14.62
N ASN A 342 -0.65 -26.89 15.49
CA ASN A 342 -1.34 -27.42 16.68
C ASN A 342 -2.34 -26.44 17.31
N ARG A 343 -3.47 -27.00 17.80
CA ARG A 343 -4.57 -26.32 18.49
C ARG A 343 -4.29 -26.24 19.99
N HIS A 344 -4.38 -25.06 20.59
CA HIS A 344 -4.76 -24.90 22.01
C HIS A 344 -5.76 -23.74 22.15
N GLU A 345 -6.89 -24.01 22.80
CA GLU A 345 -7.87 -23.00 23.22
C GLU A 345 -7.32 -22.23 24.42
N LEU A 346 -7.18 -20.91 24.27
CA LEU A 346 -6.87 -19.97 25.35
C LEU A 346 -8.04 -18.99 25.51
N THR A 347 -8.45 -18.79 26.76
CA THR A 347 -9.55 -17.92 27.16
C THR A 347 -9.22 -16.44 26.97
N LEU A 348 -10.21 -15.67 26.47
CA LEU A 348 -10.08 -14.29 25.97
C LEU A 348 -9.37 -13.30 26.93
N LYS A 349 -9.50 -13.48 28.25
CA LYS A 349 -8.96 -12.53 29.23
C LYS A 349 -7.48 -12.72 29.58
N ASP A 350 -6.94 -13.93 29.38
CA ASP A 350 -5.53 -14.23 29.68
C ASP A 350 -4.59 -13.85 28.53
N SER A 351 -5.13 -13.72 27.31
CA SER A 351 -4.35 -13.39 26.10
C SER A 351 -3.95 -11.91 26.04
N VAL A 352 -4.82 -10.99 26.47
CA VAL A 352 -4.59 -9.54 26.31
C VAL A 352 -3.53 -9.00 27.26
N LEU A 353 -3.47 -9.50 28.51
CA LEU A 353 -2.37 -9.19 29.44
C LEU A 353 -1.04 -9.79 28.98
N ARG A 354 -1.06 -10.96 28.32
CA ARG A 354 0.14 -11.61 27.79
C ARG A 354 0.66 -10.99 26.49
N TRP A 355 -0.19 -10.27 25.75
CA TRP A 355 0.15 -9.68 24.44
C TRP A 355 0.51 -8.20 24.56
N SER A 356 0.08 -7.53 25.63
CA SER A 356 0.57 -6.19 26.03
C SER A 356 1.87 -6.24 26.84
N VAL A 357 2.18 -7.37 27.46
CA VAL A 357 3.40 -7.61 28.23
C VAL A 357 4.17 -8.76 27.58
N ASN A 358 5.20 -8.45 26.82
CA ASN A 358 6.19 -9.45 26.41
C ASN A 358 6.80 -10.08 27.70
N PRO A 359 6.57 -11.37 28.02
CA PRO A 359 7.00 -11.96 29.30
C PRO A 359 8.53 -12.02 29.46
N GLN A 360 9.30 -11.67 28.43
CA GLN A 360 10.76 -11.65 28.48
C GLN A 360 11.36 -10.37 29.07
N ILE A 361 10.55 -9.37 29.43
CA ILE A 361 11.06 -8.07 29.95
C ILE A 361 11.04 -7.99 31.50
N LEU A 362 10.53 -9.02 32.20
CA LEU A 362 10.49 -9.01 33.68
C LEU A 362 11.67 -9.72 34.38
N ASN A 363 12.68 -10.22 33.66
CA ASN A 363 13.84 -10.91 34.25
C ASN A 363 15.19 -10.22 33.96
N SER A 364 15.25 -8.90 34.07
CA SER A 364 16.53 -8.18 34.16
C SER A 364 16.45 -7.13 35.25
N GLY A 365 16.68 -7.54 36.50
CA GLY A 365 16.89 -6.60 37.60
C GLY A 365 16.50 -7.06 39.00
N VAL A 366 16.98 -8.22 39.48
CA VAL A 366 17.37 -8.41 40.89
C VAL A 366 18.48 -9.45 40.96
N SER A 367 19.74 -9.01 41.02
CA SER A 367 20.86 -9.65 41.72
C SER A 367 21.94 -8.59 41.93
#